data_AF-A0AAN7RYW8-F1
#
_entry.id   AF-A0AAN7RYW8-F1
#
_cell.length_a   1.000
_cell.length_b   1.000
_cell.length_c   1.000
_cell.angle_alpha   90.00
_cell.angle_beta   90.00
_cell.angle_gamma   90.00
#
_symmetry.space_group_name_H-M   'P 1'
#
loop_
_entity.id
_entity.type
_entity.pdbx_description
1 polymer ?
#
loop_
_entity_poly.entity_id
_entity_poly.type
_entity_poly.pdbx_seq_one_letter_code
_entity_poly.pdbx_strand_id
1 'polypeptide(L)'
;MCSRPLSNENGCLARYQIHLAQVVKKANSILACISNSVASRTRAVIVPLYWALRDIEGLERVQRRATELGKGLEHKADGERLRDLGLFSLEKRRLRGDLIALHNCPKGGCNEIRFQAHIITSNYLRITTSTDGVAG
;
A
#
# COMPACT_ATOMS: atom_id res chain seq x y z
N MET A 1 91.33 -6.56 -8.67
CA MET A 1 90.02 -6.47 -9.36
C MET A 1 88.98 -7.13 -8.48
N CYS A 2 88.19 -6.35 -7.73
CA CYS A 2 87.07 -6.90 -6.95
C CYS A 2 85.81 -6.85 -7.81
N SER A 3 85.45 -7.98 -8.41
CA SER A 3 84.19 -8.16 -9.11
C SER A 3 83.04 -8.19 -8.09
N ARG A 4 82.13 -7.21 -8.14
CA ARG A 4 80.85 -7.25 -7.41
C ARG A 4 79.99 -8.39 -7.96
N PRO A 5 79.30 -9.20 -7.13
CA PRO A 5 78.39 -10.21 -7.62
C PRO A 5 77.01 -9.59 -7.93
N LEU A 6 76.66 -9.52 -9.23
CA LEU A 6 75.37 -9.09 -9.80
C LEU A 6 74.21 -10.10 -9.58
N SER A 7 74.37 -11.08 -8.69
CA SER A 7 73.45 -12.21 -8.52
C SER A 7 72.38 -12.03 -7.43
N ASN A 8 72.39 -10.92 -6.69
CA ASN A 8 71.42 -10.61 -5.64
C ASN A 8 70.31 -9.63 -6.07
N GLU A 9 70.49 -8.92 -7.19
CA GLU A 9 69.61 -7.84 -7.65
C GLU A 9 68.29 -8.39 -8.22
N ASN A 10 68.36 -9.48 -9.00
CA ASN A 10 67.18 -10.13 -9.58
C ASN A 10 66.25 -10.76 -8.52
N GLY A 11 66.83 -11.30 -7.44
CA GLY A 11 66.06 -11.82 -6.31
C GLY A 11 65.40 -10.71 -5.47
N CYS A 12 66.09 -9.58 -5.29
CA CYS A 12 65.52 -8.40 -4.62
C CYS A 12 64.37 -7.78 -5.42
N LEU A 13 64.53 -7.65 -6.75
CA LEU A 13 63.48 -7.15 -7.63
C LEU A 13 62.24 -8.05 -7.61
N ALA A 14 62.42 -9.38 -7.69
CA ALA A 14 61.31 -10.33 -7.61
C ALA A 14 60.57 -10.26 -6.26
N ARG A 15 61.30 -10.14 -5.14
CA ARG A 15 60.71 -9.95 -3.81
C ARG A 15 59.93 -8.65 -3.71
N TYR A 16 60.47 -7.56 -4.26
CA TYR A 16 59.80 -6.27 -4.29
C TYR A 16 58.50 -6.31 -5.12
N GLN A 17 58.51 -6.98 -6.28
CA GLN A 17 57.32 -7.13 -7.12
C GLN A 17 56.23 -7.97 -6.45
N ILE A 18 56.60 -9.08 -5.79
CA ILE A 18 55.64 -9.89 -5.02
C ILE A 18 55.03 -9.07 -3.88
N HIS A 19 55.86 -8.30 -3.16
CA HIS A 19 55.39 -7.45 -2.07
C HIS A 19 54.44 -6.34 -2.58
N LEU A 20 54.77 -5.69 -3.70
CA LEU A 20 53.87 -4.72 -4.34
C LEU A 20 52.53 -5.34 -4.76
N ALA A 21 52.56 -6.52 -5.39
CA ALA A 21 51.34 -7.21 -5.80
C ALA A 21 50.43 -7.55 -4.59
N GLN A 22 51.03 -7.96 -3.45
CA GLN A 22 50.29 -8.20 -2.21
C GLN A 22 49.67 -6.91 -1.65
N VAL A 23 50.42 -5.81 -1.63
CA VAL A 23 49.95 -4.49 -1.17
C VAL A 23 48.80 -3.99 -2.06
N VAL A 24 48.95 -4.06 -3.38
CA VAL A 24 47.93 -3.65 -4.35
C VAL A 24 46.67 -4.50 -4.20
N LYS A 25 46.80 -5.82 -4.06
CA LYS A 25 45.66 -6.71 -3.84
C LYS A 25 44.88 -6.34 -2.57
N LYS A 26 45.59 -6.04 -1.48
CA LYS A 26 44.96 -5.61 -0.21
C LYS A 26 44.27 -4.25 -0.35
N ALA A 27 44.92 -3.28 -1.01
CA ALA A 27 44.34 -1.97 -1.27
C ALA A 27 43.06 -2.06 -2.13
N ASN A 28 43.09 -2.85 -3.20
CA ASN A 28 41.93 -3.06 -4.08
C ASN A 28 40.77 -3.74 -3.35
N SER A 29 41.06 -4.70 -2.46
CA SER A 29 40.04 -5.32 -1.63
C SER A 29 39.36 -4.31 -0.70
N ILE A 30 40.12 -3.37 -0.12
CA ILE A 30 39.57 -2.32 0.75
C ILE A 30 38.71 -1.35 -0.07
N LEU A 31 39.20 -0.91 -1.24
CA LEU A 31 38.45 -0.05 -2.14
C LEU A 31 37.12 -0.68 -2.55
N ALA A 32 37.12 -1.97 -2.94
CA ALA A 32 35.91 -2.70 -3.27
C ALA A 32 34.92 -2.76 -2.09
N CYS A 33 35.41 -3.01 -0.87
CA CYS A 33 34.57 -3.01 0.34
C CYS A 33 33.93 -1.64 0.59
N ILE A 34 34.68 -0.55 0.41
CA ILE A 34 34.16 0.82 0.57
C ILE A 34 33.10 1.11 -0.48
N SER A 35 33.38 0.80 -1.76
CA SER A 35 32.42 1.00 -2.86
C SER A 35 31.13 0.20 -2.64
N ASN A 36 31.24 -1.05 -2.20
CA ASN A 36 30.08 -1.89 -1.89
C ASN A 36 29.28 -1.35 -0.69
N SER A 37 29.97 -0.83 0.34
CA SER A 37 29.32 -0.20 1.49
C SER A 37 28.57 1.07 1.08
N VAL A 38 29.18 1.93 0.27
CA VAL A 38 28.54 3.13 -0.26
C VAL A 38 27.33 2.75 -1.12
N ALA A 39 27.49 1.85 -2.08
CA ALA A 39 26.38 1.38 -2.93
C ALA A 39 25.24 0.75 -2.12
N SER A 40 25.56 -0.03 -1.08
CA SER A 40 24.58 -0.63 -0.17
C SER A 40 23.80 0.44 0.59
N ARG A 41 24.50 1.42 1.21
CA ARG A 41 23.87 2.55 1.92
C ARG A 41 23.03 3.41 0.98
N THR A 42 23.53 3.68 -0.23
CA THR A 42 22.79 4.40 -1.27
C THR A 42 21.50 3.67 -1.63
N ARG A 43 21.54 2.35 -1.84
CA ARG A 43 20.32 1.56 -2.09
C ARG A 43 19.38 1.52 -0.89
N ALA A 44 19.91 1.42 0.33
CA ALA A 44 19.11 1.40 1.56
C ALA A 44 18.33 2.70 1.78
N VAL A 45 18.80 3.83 1.23
CA VAL A 45 18.11 5.12 1.32
C VAL A 45 17.24 5.38 0.09
N ILE A 46 17.75 5.15 -1.12
CA ILE A 46 17.03 5.45 -2.37
C ILE A 46 15.80 4.57 -2.52
N VAL A 47 15.89 3.27 -2.21
CA VAL A 47 14.78 2.33 -2.43
C VAL A 47 13.57 2.71 -1.56
N PRO A 48 13.68 2.90 -0.23
CA PRO A 48 12.55 3.35 0.58
C PRO A 48 12.02 4.73 0.19
N LEU A 49 12.89 5.69 -0.12
CA LEU A 49 12.47 7.03 -0.56
C LEU A 49 11.66 6.99 -1.86
N TYR A 50 12.08 6.17 -2.83
CA TYR A 50 11.35 6.00 -4.08
C TYR A 50 9.93 5.44 -3.86
N TRP A 51 9.79 4.42 -3.01
CA TRP A 51 8.46 3.88 -2.67
C TRP A 51 7.60 4.91 -1.95
N ALA A 52 8.14 5.60 -0.95
CA ALA A 52 7.42 6.64 -0.21
C ALA A 52 6.93 7.77 -1.13
N LEU A 53 7.76 8.21 -2.08
CA LEU A 53 7.36 9.22 -3.07
C LEU A 53 6.25 8.72 -4.00
N ARG A 54 6.31 7.46 -4.43
CA ARG A 54 5.23 6.85 -5.24
C ARG A 54 3.92 6.75 -4.48
N ASP A 55 3.99 6.43 -3.19
CA ASP A 55 2.80 6.34 -2.34
C ASP A 55 2.17 7.72 -2.18
N ILE A 56 2.97 8.78 -2.01
CA ILE A 56 2.48 10.17 -1.96
C ILE A 56 1.75 10.54 -3.27
N GLU A 57 2.35 10.28 -4.44
CA GLU A 57 1.69 10.58 -5.73
C GLU A 57 0.38 9.78 -5.89
N GLY A 58 0.38 8.52 -5.45
CA GLY A 58 -0.82 7.68 -5.43
C GLY A 58 -1.92 8.26 -4.54
N LEU A 59 -1.55 8.67 -3.32
CA LEU A 59 -2.46 9.29 -2.36
C LEU A 59 -3.01 10.63 -2.86
N GLU A 60 -2.19 11.46 -3.50
CA GLU A 60 -2.63 12.73 -4.10
C GLU A 60 -3.70 12.49 -5.17
N ARG A 61 -3.54 11.47 -6.02
CA ARG A 61 -4.54 11.12 -7.04
C ARG A 61 -5.84 10.62 -6.41
N VAL A 62 -5.76 9.78 -5.38
CA VAL A 62 -6.94 9.29 -4.65
C VAL A 62 -7.67 10.45 -3.98
N GLN A 63 -6.94 11.31 -3.28
CA GLN A 63 -7.50 12.46 -2.58
C GLN A 63 -8.14 13.45 -3.56
N ARG A 64 -7.50 13.73 -4.69
CA ARG A 64 -8.07 14.58 -5.74
C ARG A 64 -9.40 14.02 -6.27
N ARG A 65 -9.45 12.73 -6.60
CA ARG A 65 -10.68 12.06 -7.05
C ARG A 65 -11.77 12.11 -5.98
N ALA A 66 -11.42 11.87 -4.71
CA ALA A 66 -12.36 11.95 -3.61
C ALA A 66 -12.92 13.38 -3.43
N THR A 67 -12.08 14.41 -3.58
CA THR A 67 -12.50 15.82 -3.53
C THR A 67 -13.37 16.20 -4.72
N GLU A 68 -13.05 15.77 -5.94
CA GLU A 68 -13.87 16.01 -7.14
C GLU A 68 -15.23 15.34 -7.04
N LEU A 69 -15.27 14.09 -6.55
CA LEU A 69 -16.52 13.40 -6.24
C LEU A 69 -17.33 14.17 -5.19
N GLY A 70 -16.69 14.63 -4.11
CA GLY A 70 -17.35 15.42 -3.08
C GLY A 70 -18.02 16.69 -3.63
N LYS A 71 -17.29 17.46 -4.45
CA LYS A 71 -17.80 18.68 -5.11
C LYS A 71 -18.93 18.39 -6.10
N GLY A 72 -18.80 17.33 -6.90
CA GLY A 72 -19.83 16.91 -7.86
C GLY A 72 -21.14 16.44 -7.21
N LEU A 73 -21.12 16.16 -5.90
CA LEU A 73 -22.28 15.74 -5.11
C LEU A 73 -22.89 16.88 -4.27
N GLU A 74 -22.24 18.03 -4.15
CA GLU A 74 -22.65 19.12 -3.25
C GLU A 74 -24.01 19.73 -3.63
N HIS A 75 -24.36 19.72 -4.91
CA HIS A 75 -25.57 20.38 -5.43
C HIS A 75 -26.67 19.39 -5.84
N LYS A 76 -26.49 18.09 -5.54
CA LYS A 76 -27.44 17.02 -5.90
C LYS A 76 -28.33 16.66 -4.72
N ALA A 77 -29.59 16.34 -5.00
CA ALA A 77 -30.45 15.76 -3.98
C ALA A 77 -29.96 14.34 -3.60
N ASP A 78 -30.18 13.94 -2.35
CA ASP A 78 -29.63 12.67 -1.80
C ASP A 78 -29.98 11.43 -2.63
N GLY A 79 -31.19 11.39 -3.19
CA GLY A 79 -31.60 10.30 -4.09
C GLY A 79 -30.73 10.20 -5.35
N GLU A 80 -30.30 11.33 -5.92
CA GLU A 80 -29.44 11.35 -7.12
C GLU A 80 -27.99 11.02 -6.79
N ARG A 81 -27.50 11.54 -5.66
CA ARG A 81 -26.16 11.19 -5.13
C ARG A 81 -26.01 9.69 -4.93
N LEU A 82 -27.04 9.04 -4.40
CA LEU A 82 -27.07 7.60 -4.18
C LEU A 82 -27.07 6.80 -5.50
N ARG A 83 -27.82 7.27 -6.52
CA ARG A 83 -27.83 6.65 -7.85
C ARG A 83 -26.45 6.73 -8.51
N ASP A 84 -25.83 7.90 -8.50
CA ASP A 84 -24.50 8.11 -9.11
C ASP A 84 -23.40 7.30 -8.42
N LEU A 85 -23.50 7.13 -7.09
CA LEU A 85 -22.57 6.32 -6.32
C LEU A 85 -22.90 4.81 -6.37
N GLY A 86 -24.02 4.41 -6.97
CA GLY A 86 -24.50 3.02 -6.97
C GLY A 86 -24.78 2.48 -5.57
N LEU A 87 -25.10 3.35 -4.61
CA LEU A 87 -25.28 2.99 -3.21
C LEU A 87 -26.76 2.83 -2.86
N PHE A 88 -27.05 1.85 -2.01
CA PHE A 88 -28.38 1.72 -1.41
C PHE A 88 -28.70 2.93 -0.52
N SER A 89 -29.97 3.34 -0.54
CA SER A 89 -30.49 4.33 0.40
C SER A 89 -30.21 3.92 1.84
N LEU A 90 -30.09 4.92 2.72
CA LEU A 90 -29.85 4.68 4.14
C LEU A 90 -30.96 3.80 4.74
N GLU A 91 -32.19 3.99 4.29
CA GLU A 91 -33.36 3.21 4.71
C GLU A 91 -33.26 1.73 4.31
N LYS A 92 -32.87 1.43 3.06
CA LYS A 92 -32.60 0.03 2.63
C LYS A 92 -31.48 -0.61 3.46
N ARG A 93 -30.42 0.16 3.81
CA ARG A 93 -29.30 -0.32 4.64
C ARG A 93 -29.68 -0.57 6.09
N ARG A 94 -30.43 0.34 6.71
CA ARG A 94 -30.95 0.20 8.08
C ARG A 94 -31.86 -1.01 8.18
N LEU A 95 -32.78 -1.14 7.24
CA LEU A 95 -33.70 -2.26 7.19
C LEU A 95 -33.00 -3.61 7.02
N ARG A 96 -31.94 -3.67 6.19
CA ARG A 96 -31.09 -4.87 6.11
C ARG A 96 -30.45 -5.19 7.47
N GLY A 97 -30.01 -4.18 8.20
CA GLY A 97 -29.51 -4.33 9.57
C GLY A 97 -30.56 -4.86 10.54
N ASP A 98 -31.77 -4.31 10.50
CA ASP A 98 -32.89 -4.73 11.35
C ASP A 98 -33.31 -6.18 11.06
N LEU A 99 -33.37 -6.56 9.77
CA LEU A 99 -33.64 -7.93 9.35
C LEU A 99 -32.56 -8.91 9.84
N ILE A 100 -31.29 -8.51 9.81
CA ILE A 100 -30.18 -9.33 10.35
C ILE A 100 -30.30 -9.46 11.86
N ALA A 101 -30.62 -8.38 12.58
CA ALA A 101 -30.83 -8.41 14.02
C ALA A 101 -32.00 -9.31 14.41
N LEU A 102 -33.10 -9.27 13.64
CA LEU A 102 -34.26 -10.14 13.81
C LEU A 102 -33.89 -11.61 13.58
N HIS A 103 -33.13 -11.89 12.51
CA HIS A 103 -32.70 -13.25 12.16
C HIS A 103 -31.75 -13.85 13.20
N ASN A 104 -30.87 -13.02 13.77
CA ASN A 104 -29.91 -13.43 14.79
C ASN A 104 -30.51 -13.52 16.20
N CYS A 105 -31.81 -13.24 16.38
CA CYS A 105 -32.42 -13.31 17.69
C CYS A 105 -32.48 -14.77 18.20
N PRO A 106 -32.07 -15.05 19.46
CA PRO A 106 -32.18 -16.37 20.05
C PRO A 106 -33.64 -16.83 20.08
N LYS A 107 -33.91 -18.06 19.59
CA LYS A 107 -35.25 -18.68 19.50
C LYS A 107 -36.03 -18.79 20.84
N GLY A 108 -35.45 -18.38 21.96
CA GLY A 108 -35.98 -18.58 23.32
C GLY A 108 -36.59 -17.35 23.99
N GLY A 109 -36.65 -16.18 23.36
CA GLY A 109 -37.27 -15.00 23.97
C GLY A 109 -37.72 -13.97 22.96
N CYS A 110 -38.99 -13.58 23.05
CA CYS A 110 -39.51 -12.20 22.97
C CYS A 110 -40.87 -12.13 22.27
N ASN A 111 -41.88 -11.76 23.05
CA ASN A 111 -43.21 -11.40 22.55
C ASN A 111 -43.20 -10.06 21.78
N GLU A 112 -42.17 -9.24 22.00
CA GLU A 112 -41.93 -7.93 21.35
C GLU A 112 -41.48 -8.05 19.89
N ILE A 113 -40.86 -9.19 19.51
CA ILE A 113 -40.28 -9.41 18.18
C ILE A 113 -41.35 -9.55 17.11
N ARG A 114 -42.56 -10.00 17.46
CA ARG A 114 -43.64 -10.17 16.48
C ARG A 114 -44.12 -8.82 15.91
N PHE A 115 -44.24 -7.80 16.76
CA PHE A 115 -44.61 -6.45 16.32
C PHE A 115 -43.48 -5.80 15.53
N GLN A 116 -42.24 -5.93 15.99
CA GLN A 116 -41.07 -5.43 15.27
C GLN A 116 -40.90 -6.11 13.90
N ALA A 117 -41.06 -7.44 13.82
CA ALA A 117 -41.02 -8.18 12.57
C ALA A 117 -42.08 -7.71 11.58
N HIS A 118 -43.30 -7.41 12.04
CA HIS A 118 -44.36 -6.89 11.19
C HIS A 118 -44.05 -5.49 10.65
N ILE A 119 -43.54 -4.59 11.50
CA ILE A 119 -43.12 -3.25 11.10
C ILE A 119 -41.96 -3.31 10.11
N ILE A 120 -40.95 -4.12 10.37
CA ILE A 120 -39.80 -4.35 9.48
C ILE A 120 -40.27 -4.90 8.14
N THR A 121 -41.17 -5.88 8.11
CA THR A 121 -41.67 -6.47 6.85
C THR A 121 -42.53 -5.47 6.06
N SER A 122 -43.36 -4.67 6.73
CA SER A 122 -44.15 -3.59 6.11
C SER A 122 -43.26 -2.49 5.53
N ASN A 123 -42.21 -2.09 6.28
CA ASN A 123 -41.21 -1.14 5.82
C ASN A 123 -40.41 -1.70 4.63
N TYR A 124 -40.09 -3.00 4.61
CA TYR A 124 -39.46 -3.67 3.47
C TYR A 124 -40.27 -3.53 2.21
N LEU A 125 -41.56 -3.91 2.27
CA LEU A 125 -42.45 -3.83 1.12
C LEU A 125 -42.56 -2.39 0.62
N ARG A 126 -42.76 -1.42 1.53
CA ARG A 126 -42.85 0.02 1.19
C ARG A 126 -41.58 0.56 0.54
N ILE A 127 -40.40 0.16 1.03
CA ILE A 127 -39.11 0.65 0.51
C ILE A 127 -38.76 -0.02 -0.83
N THR A 128 -39.18 -1.27 -1.06
CA THR A 128 -39.02 -1.95 -2.36
C THR A 128 -40.00 -1.44 -3.41
N THR A 129 -41.19 -0.97 -3.02
CA THR A 129 -42.19 -0.44 -3.97
C THR A 129 -42.04 1.06 -4.20
N SER A 130 -41.41 1.81 -3.29
CA SER A 130 -41.30 3.27 -3.36
C SER A 130 -40.29 3.78 -4.41
N THR A 131 -39.26 3.02 -4.77
CA THR A 131 -38.37 3.40 -5.88
C THR A 131 -37.74 2.18 -6.51
N ASP A 132 -38.32 1.72 -7.62
CA ASP A 132 -37.65 1.08 -8.74
C ASP A 132 -38.48 1.37 -10.01
N GLY A 133 -38.55 2.65 -10.36
CA GLY A 133 -38.76 3.05 -11.75
C GLY A 133 -37.53 2.62 -12.54
N VAL A 134 -37.48 1.34 -12.91
CA VAL A 134 -36.56 0.78 -13.90
C VAL A 134 -37.09 1.21 -15.26
N ALA A 135 -36.64 2.36 -15.73
CA ALA A 135 -36.71 2.75 -17.14
C ALA A 135 -35.32 3.26 -17.52
N GLY A 136 -34.65 2.50 -18.38
CA GLY A 136 -33.28 2.73 -18.86
C GLY A 136 -32.58 1.42 -19.19
#